data_AF-A0A942RZ01-F1
#
_entry.id   AF-A0A942RZ01-F1
#
_cell.length_a   1.000
_cell.length_b   1.000
_cell.length_c   1.000
_cell.angle_alpha   90.00
_cell.angle_beta   90.00
_cell.angle_gamma   90.00
#
_symmetry.space_group_name_H-M   'P 1'
#
loop_
_entity.id
_entity.type
_entity.pdbx_description
1 polymer ?
#
loop_
_entity_poly.entity_id
_entity_poly.type
_entity_poly.pdbx_seq_one_letter_code
_entity_poly.pdbx_strand_id
1 'polypeptide(L)'
;MFTKNRRTVFWLAVFLALGAPGYAHDKHGPGFGFLDTLNTGITPPYLIAGQAGEVLFSLEIADKNLRFSEHLILEQQKQLPNGRTVFVPIALLRDAAKPGGSCPSSHRDKKQGGRCPPGRHGQARQDERDGIFTGTAKFQEAASGTVYVRVKGLETRRHQILVSALFPLAVQHACGPTGNVLPIKIFEAESGKPQSRLVEFDVPRGGKAVLRLVNGARVGAPVGDRLSSAKVAVNAQRIGIVNKSINVTEIPVRLNAGGNRLELTAVKARPGQRLSARIDTCADTLELQPVLDTQVVGAALTVQATLSGLGLPIADAPIAFSISGLGDVFTPPVSTDA
;
A
#
# COMPACT_ATOMS: atom_id res chain seq x y z
N MET A 1 58.23 -10.96 -11.55
CA MET A 1 57.43 -12.15 -11.94
C MET A 1 55.98 -11.72 -11.96
N PHE A 2 55.44 -11.45 -13.16
CA PHE A 2 54.11 -10.90 -13.39
C PHE A 2 53.10 -12.05 -13.50
N THR A 3 52.06 -12.05 -12.68
CA THR A 3 50.82 -12.78 -12.98
C THR A 3 49.63 -11.84 -12.90
N LYS A 4 49.33 -11.31 -14.09
CA LYS A 4 48.05 -10.74 -14.53
C LYS A 4 46.93 -11.72 -14.15
N ASN A 5 45.93 -11.29 -13.35
CA ASN A 5 44.65 -11.98 -13.32
C ASN A 5 43.51 -11.02 -13.69
N ARG A 6 42.86 -11.39 -14.80
CA ARG A 6 41.84 -10.64 -15.52
C ARG A 6 40.48 -10.81 -14.83
N ARG A 7 39.79 -9.67 -14.72
CA ARG A 7 38.35 -9.43 -14.91
C ARG A 7 37.40 -10.63 -14.85
N THR A 8 36.45 -10.57 -13.91
CA THR A 8 35.06 -10.99 -14.15
C THR A 8 34.12 -10.07 -13.36
N VAL A 9 33.64 -9.01 -14.01
CA VAL A 9 32.53 -8.20 -13.51
C VAL A 9 31.25 -8.88 -13.99
N PHE A 10 30.57 -9.59 -13.08
CA PHE A 10 29.29 -10.23 -13.35
C PHE A 10 28.18 -9.24 -13.00
N TRP A 11 27.69 -8.50 -13.99
CA TRP A 11 26.43 -7.76 -13.89
C TRP A 11 25.27 -8.76 -14.00
N LEU A 12 24.55 -8.99 -12.89
CA LEU A 12 23.32 -9.77 -12.88
C LEU A 12 22.13 -8.80 -13.03
N ALA A 13 21.85 -8.39 -14.26
CA ALA A 13 20.57 -7.78 -14.64
C ALA A 13 19.66 -8.90 -15.16
N VAL A 14 18.91 -9.54 -14.27
CA VAL A 14 17.89 -10.52 -14.63
C VAL A 14 16.67 -10.25 -13.77
N PHE A 15 15.65 -9.62 -14.36
CA PHE A 15 14.21 -9.94 -14.26
C PHE A 15 13.38 -8.81 -14.89
N LEU A 16 13.38 -8.74 -16.22
CA LEU A 16 12.38 -8.06 -17.04
C LEU A 16 12.15 -8.91 -18.29
N ALA A 17 11.38 -9.98 -18.15
CA ALA A 17 10.92 -10.79 -19.29
C ALA A 17 9.69 -11.61 -18.89
N LEU A 18 8.56 -10.94 -18.65
CA LEU A 18 7.26 -11.58 -18.78
C LEU A 18 6.41 -10.70 -19.70
N GLY A 19 6.40 -11.09 -20.98
CA GLY A 19 5.60 -10.47 -22.04
C GLY A 19 6.41 -9.84 -23.15
N ALA A 20 7.26 -10.61 -23.85
CA ALA A 20 7.66 -10.21 -25.19
C ALA A 20 6.43 -10.28 -26.12
N PRO A 21 6.00 -9.20 -26.78
CA PRO A 21 4.99 -9.28 -27.81
C PRO A 21 5.60 -10.01 -29.02
N GLY A 22 4.91 -11.04 -29.51
CA GLY A 22 5.25 -11.68 -30.77
C GLY A 22 5.26 -10.64 -31.88
N TYR A 23 6.42 -10.52 -32.54
CA TYR A 23 6.59 -9.72 -33.75
C TYR A 23 5.75 -10.33 -34.88
N ALA A 24 4.56 -9.77 -35.10
CA ALA A 24 3.86 -9.89 -36.37
C ALA A 24 4.25 -8.67 -37.22
N HIS A 25 4.87 -8.97 -38.36
CA HIS A 25 5.46 -8.03 -39.29
C HIS A 25 4.37 -7.38 -40.16
N ASP A 26 3.52 -6.53 -39.58
CA ASP A 26 2.60 -5.68 -40.36
C ASP A 26 3.00 -4.20 -40.21
N LYS A 27 3.27 -3.60 -41.38
CA LYS A 27 3.72 -2.22 -41.53
C LYS A 27 2.58 -1.29 -41.11
N HIS A 28 2.88 -0.35 -40.20
CA HIS A 28 2.02 0.75 -39.69
C HIS A 28 1.27 0.52 -38.36
N GLY A 29 1.68 -0.41 -37.51
CA GLY A 29 1.32 -0.37 -36.09
C GLY A 29 2.06 0.74 -35.33
N PRO A 30 1.46 1.39 -34.31
CA PRO A 30 2.18 2.35 -33.46
C PRO A 30 3.34 1.64 -32.76
N GLY A 31 4.55 2.20 -32.86
CA GLY A 31 5.72 1.68 -32.16
C GLY A 31 5.53 1.75 -30.64
N PHE A 32 6.10 0.78 -29.91
CA PHE A 32 6.10 0.77 -28.44
C PHE A 32 7.43 1.31 -27.91
N GLY A 33 7.35 2.17 -26.89
CA GLY A 33 8.51 2.73 -26.19
C GLY A 33 8.31 2.75 -24.68
N PHE A 34 9.36 3.15 -23.96
CA PHE A 34 9.34 3.27 -22.51
C PHE A 34 9.08 4.72 -22.09
N LEU A 35 8.27 4.91 -21.04
CA LEU A 35 8.03 6.21 -20.42
C LEU A 35 8.86 6.30 -19.13
N ASP A 36 9.96 7.05 -19.20
CA ASP A 36 10.80 7.32 -18.01
C ASP A 36 10.13 8.34 -17.08
N THR A 37 10.13 8.02 -15.79
CA THR A 37 9.47 8.79 -14.73
C THR A 37 10.47 9.12 -13.63
N LEU A 38 10.53 10.37 -13.18
CA LEU A 38 11.45 10.82 -12.14
C LEU A 38 10.88 10.59 -10.74
N ASN A 39 9.65 11.04 -10.52
CA ASN A 39 8.97 10.98 -9.24
C ASN A 39 7.56 10.42 -9.40
N THR A 40 7.12 9.64 -8.42
CA THR A 40 5.76 9.10 -8.37
C THR A 40 5.21 9.25 -6.96
N GLY A 41 4.15 10.02 -6.81
CA GLY A 41 3.37 10.18 -5.59
C GLY A 41 2.08 9.37 -5.66
N ILE A 42 1.76 8.64 -4.60
CA ILE A 42 0.53 7.86 -4.47
C ILE A 42 -0.05 8.14 -3.09
N THR A 43 -1.30 8.60 -3.02
CA THR A 43 -1.92 9.02 -1.76
C THR A 43 -3.39 8.58 -1.68
N PRO A 44 -3.79 7.74 -0.71
CA PRO A 44 -2.91 7.02 0.23
C PRO A 44 -1.98 6.02 -0.49
N PRO A 45 -0.81 5.66 0.08
CA PRO A 45 0.14 4.74 -0.55
C PRO A 45 -0.31 3.26 -0.48
N TYR A 46 -1.58 3.00 -0.17
CA TYR A 46 -2.18 1.68 -0.03
C TYR A 46 -3.68 1.72 -0.35
N LEU A 47 -4.26 0.55 -0.59
CA LEU A 47 -5.71 0.30 -0.64
C LEU A 47 -6.15 -0.46 0.61
N ILE A 48 -7.45 -0.40 0.89
CA ILE A 48 -8.06 -1.16 1.97
C ILE A 48 -8.89 -2.30 1.34
N ALA A 49 -8.60 -3.54 1.73
CA ALA A 49 -9.23 -4.75 1.20
C ALA A 49 -10.71 -4.76 1.55
N GLY A 50 -11.56 -5.11 0.58
CA GLY A 50 -13.01 -5.13 0.76
C GLY A 50 -13.66 -3.74 0.93
N GLN A 51 -12.91 -2.66 0.71
CA GLN A 51 -13.46 -1.30 0.66
C GLN A 51 -13.21 -0.68 -0.70
N ALA A 52 -14.16 0.14 -1.17
CA ALA A 52 -13.91 1.05 -2.27
C ALA A 52 -12.94 2.13 -1.80
N GLY A 53 -11.87 2.36 -2.57
CA GLY A 53 -10.83 3.33 -2.24
C GLY A 53 -10.60 4.33 -3.36
N GLU A 54 -10.33 5.58 -3.02
CA GLU A 54 -9.86 6.60 -3.95
C GLU A 54 -8.38 6.88 -3.69
N VAL A 55 -7.57 6.85 -4.74
CA VAL A 55 -6.13 7.10 -4.65
C VAL A 55 -5.75 8.18 -5.65
N LEU A 56 -5.10 9.23 -5.15
CA LEU A 56 -4.49 10.28 -5.93
C LEU A 56 -3.11 9.83 -6.41
N PHE A 57 -2.90 9.89 -7.71
CA PHE A 57 -1.61 9.66 -8.36
C PHE A 57 -1.01 10.99 -8.81
N SER A 58 0.29 11.15 -8.63
CA SER A 58 1.11 12.23 -9.16
C SER A 58 2.34 11.62 -9.83
N LEU A 59 2.62 12.03 -11.06
CA LEU A 59 3.70 11.47 -11.88
C LEU A 59 4.50 12.59 -12.52
N GLU A 60 5.82 12.59 -12.33
CA GLU A 60 6.74 13.48 -13.04
C GLU A 60 7.47 12.72 -14.15
N ILE A 61 7.36 13.20 -15.38
CA ILE A 61 8.03 12.60 -16.55
C ILE A 61 9.47 13.10 -16.66
N ALA A 62 10.42 12.20 -16.92
CA ALA A 62 11.83 12.54 -17.03
C ALA A 62 12.14 13.42 -18.25
N ASP A 63 11.60 13.05 -19.42
CA ASP A 63 11.77 13.85 -20.64
C ASP A 63 10.64 14.88 -20.79
N LYS A 64 10.94 16.13 -20.39
CA LYS A 64 10.02 17.27 -20.50
C LYS A 64 9.67 17.66 -21.95
N ASN A 65 10.40 17.12 -22.94
CA ASN A 65 10.13 17.34 -24.37
C ASN A 65 9.02 16.44 -24.90
N LEU A 66 8.66 15.38 -24.18
CA LEU A 66 7.55 14.51 -24.58
C LEU A 66 6.25 15.32 -24.64
N ARG A 67 5.46 15.01 -25.68
CA ARG A 67 4.16 15.62 -25.95
C ARG A 67 3.18 14.50 -26.18
N PHE A 68 2.09 14.50 -25.43
CA PHE A 68 1.03 13.50 -25.52
C PHE A 68 -0.19 14.10 -26.21
N SER A 69 -0.89 13.28 -26.99
CA SER A 69 -2.02 13.70 -27.82
C SER A 69 -3.20 14.21 -26.98
N GLU A 70 -3.47 13.60 -25.82
CA GLU A 70 -4.60 13.99 -24.97
C GLU A 70 -4.25 13.90 -23.48
N HIS A 71 -4.10 12.68 -22.96
CA HIS A 71 -3.89 12.39 -21.55
C HIS A 71 -2.94 11.19 -21.38
N LEU A 72 -2.37 11.06 -20.19
CA LEU A 72 -1.82 9.77 -19.77
C LEU A 72 -2.96 8.93 -19.19
N ILE A 73 -2.89 7.62 -19.41
CA ILE A 73 -3.86 6.64 -18.93
C ILE A 73 -3.19 5.83 -17.84
N LEU A 74 -3.79 5.81 -16.65
CA LEU A 74 -3.41 4.90 -15.59
C LEU A 74 -4.14 3.58 -15.82
N GLU A 75 -3.39 2.48 -15.90
CA GLU A 75 -3.90 1.13 -16.09
C GLU A 75 -3.61 0.25 -14.88
N GLN A 76 -4.57 -0.59 -14.47
CA GLN A 76 -4.41 -1.60 -13.43
C GLN A 76 -4.18 -2.99 -14.03
N GLN A 77 -3.24 -3.73 -13.46
CA GLN A 77 -3.06 -5.15 -13.76
C GLN A 77 -4.26 -5.96 -13.23
N LYS A 78 -4.89 -6.73 -14.11
CA LYS A 78 -5.97 -7.68 -13.79
C LYS A 78 -5.60 -9.06 -14.29
N GLN A 79 -5.72 -10.06 -13.42
CA GLN A 79 -5.58 -11.46 -13.82
C GLN A 79 -6.95 -11.99 -14.23
N LEU A 80 -7.04 -12.54 -15.44
CA LEU A 80 -8.25 -13.14 -15.99
C LEU A 80 -8.41 -14.60 -15.51
N PRO A 81 -9.63 -15.17 -15.53
CA PRO A 81 -9.87 -16.56 -15.11
C PRO A 81 -9.04 -17.60 -15.87
N ASN A 82 -8.64 -17.30 -17.11
CA ASN A 82 -7.75 -18.15 -17.92
C ASN A 82 -6.26 -18.00 -17.58
N GLY A 83 -5.92 -17.34 -16.47
CA GLY A 83 -4.55 -17.11 -16.02
C GLY A 83 -3.81 -15.98 -16.76
N ARG A 84 -4.38 -15.40 -17.83
CA ARG A 84 -3.75 -14.28 -18.56
C ARG A 84 -3.80 -13.00 -17.74
N THR A 85 -2.75 -12.21 -17.85
CA THR A 85 -2.70 -10.86 -17.29
C THR A 85 -3.08 -9.84 -18.36
N VAL A 86 -3.96 -8.91 -18.00
CA VAL A 86 -4.31 -7.74 -18.82
C VAL A 86 -4.15 -6.46 -18.02
N PHE A 87 -4.05 -5.33 -18.71
CA PHE A 87 -4.02 -4.01 -18.09
C PHE A 87 -5.29 -3.25 -18.50
N VAL A 88 -6.06 -2.80 -17.52
CA VAL A 88 -7.36 -2.15 -17.72
C VAL A 88 -7.26 -0.68 -17.32
N PRO A 89 -7.70 0.27 -18.15
CA PRO A 89 -7.74 1.69 -17.79
C PRO A 89 -8.58 1.92 -16.53
N ILE A 90 -8.06 2.68 -15.58
CA ILE A 90 -8.75 3.03 -14.31
C ILE A 90 -8.83 4.53 -14.05
N ALA A 91 -7.95 5.34 -14.65
CA ALA A 91 -7.99 6.80 -14.53
C ALA A 91 -7.27 7.49 -15.70
N LEU A 92 -7.55 8.79 -15.87
CA LEU A 92 -6.79 9.69 -16.74
C LEU A 92 -5.94 10.61 -15.87
N LEU A 93 -4.66 10.73 -16.18
CA LEU A 93 -3.77 11.71 -15.55
C LEU A 93 -3.64 12.94 -16.45
N ARG A 94 -3.84 14.12 -15.87
CA ARG A 94 -3.83 15.41 -16.56
C ARG A 94 -2.63 16.23 -16.12
N ASP A 95 -2.10 17.02 -17.05
CA ASP A 95 -1.02 17.98 -16.78
C ASP A 95 -1.49 18.97 -15.70
N ALA A 96 -0.80 18.99 -14.56
CA ALA A 96 -1.18 19.79 -13.39
C ALA A 96 -1.11 21.30 -13.70
N ALA A 97 -0.25 21.71 -14.64
CA ALA A 97 -0.12 23.09 -15.09
C ALA A 97 -1.26 23.54 -16.02
N LYS A 98 -2.16 22.64 -16.42
CA LYS A 98 -3.34 22.94 -17.25
C LYS A 98 -4.66 22.61 -16.54
N PRO A 99 -4.98 23.28 -15.43
CA PRO A 99 -6.30 23.14 -14.83
C PRO A 99 -7.36 23.77 -15.77
N GLY A 100 -8.25 22.96 -16.34
CA GLY A 100 -9.54 23.45 -16.86
C GLY A 100 -9.69 23.72 -18.37
N GLY A 101 -9.01 23.00 -19.25
CA GLY A 101 -9.25 23.12 -20.71
C GLY A 101 -10.37 22.23 -21.25
N SER A 102 -11.65 22.55 -21.04
CA SER A 102 -12.72 22.32 -22.03
C SER A 102 -14.10 22.82 -21.56
N CYS A 103 -14.64 23.82 -22.28
CA CYS A 103 -16.08 23.84 -22.55
C CYS A 103 -16.32 22.83 -23.70
N PRO A 104 -17.13 21.77 -23.51
CA PRO A 104 -17.44 20.83 -24.58
C PRO A 104 -18.22 21.53 -25.68
N SER A 105 -17.80 21.35 -26.93
CA SER A 105 -18.30 22.03 -28.13
C SER A 105 -19.59 21.44 -28.72
N SER A 106 -20.34 20.60 -27.98
CA SER A 106 -21.51 19.91 -28.52
C SER A 106 -22.86 20.64 -28.36
N HIS A 107 -22.91 21.80 -27.72
CA HIS A 107 -24.07 22.71 -27.78
C HIS A 107 -23.65 24.10 -28.24
N ARG A 108 -23.17 24.22 -29.49
CA ARG A 108 -23.19 25.51 -30.19
C ARG A 108 -24.59 25.74 -30.73
N ASP A 109 -25.40 26.43 -29.93
CA ASP A 109 -26.64 27.00 -30.40
C ASP A 109 -26.31 28.03 -31.49
N LYS A 110 -26.73 27.75 -32.74
CA LYS A 110 -26.37 28.55 -33.93
C LYS A 110 -26.99 29.95 -33.96
N LYS A 111 -27.69 30.38 -32.90
CA LYS A 111 -28.46 31.63 -32.87
C LYS A 111 -28.01 32.69 -31.88
N GLN A 112 -26.96 32.48 -31.07
CA GLN A 112 -26.40 33.55 -30.24
C GLN A 112 -24.89 33.65 -30.44
N GLY A 113 -24.46 34.84 -30.88
CA GLY A 113 -23.08 35.16 -31.21
C GLY A 113 -22.12 34.75 -30.09
N GLY A 114 -21.18 33.88 -30.43
CA GLY A 114 -20.18 33.38 -29.49
C GLY A 114 -19.37 34.52 -28.90
N ARG A 115 -19.45 34.68 -27.58
CA ARG A 115 -18.40 35.28 -26.76
C ARG A 115 -18.35 34.55 -25.43
N CYS A 116 -17.25 33.82 -25.20
CA CYS A 116 -16.82 33.55 -23.83
C CYS A 116 -16.49 34.90 -23.17
N PRO A 117 -16.86 35.13 -21.90
CA PRO A 117 -16.62 36.41 -21.23
C PRO A 117 -15.09 36.69 -21.14
N PRO A 118 -14.66 37.95 -21.31
CA PRO A 118 -13.25 38.32 -21.25
C PRO A 118 -12.82 38.45 -19.79
N GLY A 119 -12.59 37.32 -19.13
CA GLY A 119 -11.85 37.25 -17.87
C GLY A 119 -10.36 37.09 -18.19
N ARG A 120 -9.53 38.04 -17.75
CA ARG A 120 -8.08 38.13 -17.97
C ARG A 120 -7.37 36.78 -17.88
N HIS A 121 -7.09 36.20 -19.05
CA HIS A 121 -6.06 35.19 -19.21
C HIS A 121 -4.69 35.88 -19.10
N GLY A 122 -4.09 35.82 -17.93
CA GLY A 122 -2.63 35.72 -17.89
C GLY A 122 -2.29 34.46 -18.68
N GLN A 123 -1.76 34.62 -19.90
CA GLN A 123 -1.13 33.51 -20.60
C GLN A 123 -0.02 33.02 -19.67
N ALA A 124 -0.25 31.90 -18.99
CA ALA A 124 0.83 31.16 -18.37
C ALA A 124 1.87 30.93 -19.48
N ARG A 125 3.09 31.42 -19.26
CA ARG A 125 4.21 31.21 -20.18
C ARG A 125 4.22 29.73 -20.55
N GLN A 126 4.21 29.46 -21.84
CA GLN A 126 4.19 28.13 -22.44
C GLN A 126 5.46 27.30 -22.14
N ASP A 127 6.41 27.89 -21.40
CA ASP A 127 7.75 27.37 -21.11
C ASP A 127 7.87 26.67 -19.74
N GLU A 128 6.90 26.80 -18.84
CA GLU A 128 6.89 26.10 -17.54
C GLU A 128 5.91 24.93 -17.58
N ARG A 129 6.25 23.88 -18.33
CA ARG A 129 5.67 22.55 -18.05
C ARG A 129 6.56 21.85 -17.06
N ASP A 130 6.08 21.75 -15.84
CA ASP A 130 6.77 20.98 -14.81
C ASP A 130 6.83 19.48 -15.15
N GLY A 131 6.03 19.02 -16.12
CA GLY A 131 5.99 17.61 -16.53
C GLY A 131 5.29 16.74 -15.50
N ILE A 132 4.51 17.35 -14.61
CA ILE A 132 3.77 16.69 -13.53
C ILE A 132 2.33 16.43 -13.98
N PHE A 133 1.92 15.18 -13.88
CA PHE A 133 0.58 14.71 -14.22
C PHE A 133 -0.10 14.16 -12.98
N THR A 134 -1.33 14.58 -12.73
CA THR A 134 -2.11 14.12 -11.57
C THR A 134 -3.46 13.54 -11.98
N GLY A 135 -3.99 12.63 -11.19
CA GLY A 135 -5.32 12.07 -11.38
C GLY A 135 -5.72 11.14 -10.24
N THR A 136 -7.03 11.06 -9.99
CA THR A 136 -7.59 10.19 -8.95
C THR A 136 -8.15 8.93 -9.60
N ALA A 137 -7.79 7.77 -9.08
CA ALA A 137 -8.34 6.49 -9.48
C ALA A 137 -9.24 5.93 -8.38
N LYS A 138 -10.39 5.38 -8.79
CA LYS A 138 -11.27 4.64 -7.89
C LYS A 138 -11.00 3.15 -8.05
N PHE A 139 -10.72 2.48 -6.94
CA PHE A 139 -10.56 1.03 -6.89
C PHE A 139 -11.83 0.43 -6.31
N GLN A 140 -12.43 -0.50 -7.06
CA GLN A 140 -13.47 -1.39 -6.53
C GLN A 140 -12.82 -2.39 -5.59
N GLU A 141 -13.58 -2.83 -4.57
CA GLU A 141 -13.17 -3.71 -3.46
C GLU A 141 -11.91 -4.53 -3.77
N ALA A 142 -10.77 -4.04 -3.26
CA ALA A 142 -9.49 -4.66 -3.55
C ALA A 142 -9.41 -6.03 -2.87
N ALA A 143 -9.03 -7.07 -3.63
CA ALA A 143 -8.65 -8.36 -3.06
C ALA A 143 -7.31 -8.22 -2.29
N SER A 144 -7.00 -9.19 -1.43
CA SER A 144 -5.73 -9.21 -0.69
C SER A 144 -4.50 -9.24 -1.61
N GLY A 145 -3.40 -8.60 -1.20
CA GLY A 145 -2.10 -8.69 -1.88
C GLY A 145 -1.58 -7.35 -2.38
N THR A 146 -0.99 -7.34 -3.58
CA THR A 146 -0.46 -6.13 -4.23
C THR A 146 -1.18 -5.89 -5.54
N VAL A 147 -1.71 -4.70 -5.71
CA VAL A 147 -2.23 -4.23 -7.00
C VAL A 147 -1.08 -3.56 -7.75
N TYR A 148 -0.84 -3.96 -9.00
CA TYR A 148 0.14 -3.28 -9.84
C TYR A 148 -0.57 -2.35 -10.80
N VAL A 149 -0.07 -1.13 -10.93
CA VAL A 149 -0.54 -0.14 -11.89
C VAL A 149 0.61 0.32 -12.78
N ARG A 150 0.30 0.84 -13.96
CA ARG A 150 1.27 1.48 -14.86
C ARG A 150 0.63 2.67 -15.55
N VAL A 151 1.44 3.52 -16.14
CA VAL A 151 0.99 4.66 -16.93
C VAL A 151 1.33 4.44 -18.40
N LYS A 152 0.38 4.76 -19.27
CA LYS A 152 0.49 4.66 -20.72
C LYS A 152 0.15 6.01 -21.36
N GLY A 153 0.87 6.40 -22.40
CA GLY A 153 0.58 7.61 -23.17
C GLY A 153 0.88 7.45 -24.65
N LEU A 154 0.12 8.13 -25.51
CA LEU A 154 0.39 8.20 -26.95
C LEU A 154 1.17 9.49 -27.26
N GLU A 155 2.44 9.35 -27.61
CA GLU A 155 3.33 10.45 -27.98
C GLU A 155 2.91 11.04 -29.35
N THR A 156 2.59 12.34 -29.38
CA THR A 156 2.06 13.03 -30.57
C THR A 156 3.07 13.08 -31.72
N ARG A 157 4.35 13.30 -31.43
CA ARG A 157 5.37 13.53 -32.48
C ARG A 157 5.71 12.24 -33.20
N ARG A 158 5.93 11.16 -32.45
CA ARG A 158 6.37 9.88 -32.99
C ARG A 158 5.21 8.92 -33.26
N HIS A 159 4.00 9.24 -32.84
CA HIS A 159 2.84 8.34 -32.88
C HIS A 159 3.15 6.98 -32.21
N GLN A 160 3.91 7.04 -31.11
CA GLN A 160 4.36 5.88 -30.35
C GLN A 160 3.64 5.77 -29.03
N ILE A 161 3.34 4.55 -28.62
CA ILE A 161 2.78 4.25 -27.30
C ILE A 161 3.94 4.10 -26.32
N LEU A 162 4.02 4.98 -25.33
CA LEU A 162 4.98 4.91 -24.25
C LEU A 162 4.32 4.31 -23.00
N VAL A 163 5.03 3.42 -22.31
CA VAL A 163 4.54 2.73 -21.10
C VAL A 163 5.59 2.83 -19.99
N SER A 164 5.15 3.15 -18.77
CA SER A 164 6.03 3.24 -17.59
C SER A 164 6.36 1.87 -17.00
N ALA A 165 7.27 1.87 -16.02
CA ALA A 165 7.40 0.74 -15.09
C ALA A 165 6.11 0.49 -14.28
N LEU A 166 6.03 -0.70 -13.67
CA LEU A 166 4.93 -1.06 -12.76
C LEU A 166 5.13 -0.41 -11.38
N PHE A 167 4.07 0.20 -10.88
CA PHE A 167 3.98 0.72 -9.52
C PHE A 167 3.18 -0.27 -8.65
N PRO A 168 3.78 -0.81 -7.57
CA PRO A 168 3.05 -1.65 -6.63
C PRO A 168 2.25 -0.78 -5.63
N LEU A 169 0.98 -1.12 -5.46
CA LEU A 169 0.07 -0.55 -4.46
C LEU A 169 -0.31 -1.65 -3.47
N ALA A 170 0.11 -1.51 -2.22
CA ALA A 170 -0.18 -2.49 -1.19
C ALA A 170 -1.68 -2.48 -0.86
N VAL A 171 -2.29 -3.66 -0.72
CA VAL A 171 -3.65 -3.78 -0.18
C VAL A 171 -3.55 -4.20 1.28
N GLN A 172 -3.91 -3.28 2.17
CA GLN A 172 -4.05 -3.52 3.60
C GLN A 172 -5.44 -4.10 3.87
N HIS A 173 -5.59 -4.98 4.86
CA HIS A 173 -6.92 -5.40 5.26
C HIS A 173 -7.59 -4.29 6.07
N ALA A 174 -8.83 -3.90 5.71
CA ALA A 174 -9.66 -3.11 6.62
C ALA A 174 -9.87 -3.99 7.85
N CYS A 175 -9.34 -3.57 8.97
CA CYS A 175 -9.90 -4.04 10.21
C CYS A 175 -10.04 -2.89 11.18
N GLY A 176 -11.02 -3.03 12.08
CA GLY A 176 -11.34 -2.01 13.06
C GLY A 176 -10.20 -1.82 14.07
N PRO A 177 -10.50 -1.56 15.34
CA PRO A 177 -9.47 -1.51 16.37
C PRO A 177 -8.57 -2.76 16.32
N THR A 178 -7.25 -2.54 16.41
CA THR A 178 -6.25 -3.61 16.35
C THR A 178 -5.58 -3.80 17.70
N GLY A 179 -5.43 -5.04 18.15
CA GLY A 179 -4.63 -5.42 19.31
C GLY A 179 -3.28 -6.00 18.92
N ASN A 180 -2.30 -5.91 19.82
CA ASN A 180 -1.01 -6.56 19.64
C ASN A 180 -1.09 -8.00 20.19
N VAL A 181 -0.92 -8.99 19.32
CA VAL A 181 -0.72 -10.39 19.73
C VAL A 181 0.73 -10.59 20.14
N LEU A 182 1.65 -10.19 19.26
CA LEU A 182 3.07 -10.13 19.56
C LEU A 182 3.46 -8.66 19.60
N PRO A 183 3.74 -8.08 20.79
CA PRO A 183 4.29 -6.74 20.90
C PRO A 183 5.56 -6.59 20.08
N ILE A 184 5.93 -5.35 19.77
CA ILE A 184 7.11 -5.06 18.94
C ILE A 184 8.36 -5.75 19.53
N LYS A 185 8.92 -6.68 18.77
CA LYS A 185 10.21 -7.31 19.04
C LYS A 185 11.24 -6.78 18.06
N ILE A 186 12.36 -6.27 18.58
CA ILE A 186 13.48 -5.78 17.78
C ILE A 186 14.56 -6.87 17.75
N PHE A 187 14.94 -7.27 16.55
CA PHE A 187 16.03 -8.19 16.28
C PHE A 187 17.21 -7.37 15.75
N GLU A 188 18.25 -7.25 16.57
CA GLU A 188 19.49 -6.61 16.20
C GLU A 188 20.51 -7.67 15.78
N ALA A 189 21.20 -7.41 14.67
CA ALA A 189 22.27 -8.28 14.21
C ALA A 189 23.53 -8.04 15.05
N GLU A 190 23.95 -9.06 15.79
CA GLU A 190 25.13 -8.98 16.67
C GLU A 190 26.44 -9.23 15.91
N SER A 191 26.40 -9.98 14.81
CA SER A 191 27.58 -10.32 14.03
C SER A 191 27.25 -10.46 12.55
N GLY A 192 28.23 -10.23 11.67
CA GLY A 192 28.09 -10.42 10.22
C GLY A 192 27.85 -11.87 9.78
N LYS A 193 27.69 -12.81 10.72
CA LYS A 193 27.44 -14.24 10.47
C LYS A 193 25.94 -14.51 10.37
N PRO A 194 25.52 -15.59 9.67
CA PRO A 194 24.12 -16.00 9.65
C PRO A 194 23.58 -16.29 11.06
N GLN A 195 22.42 -15.73 11.38
CA GLN A 195 21.75 -15.94 12.67
C GLN A 195 20.35 -16.52 12.47
N SER A 196 19.85 -17.16 13.54
CA SER A 196 18.46 -17.59 13.66
C SER A 196 17.89 -17.05 14.97
N ARG A 197 16.62 -16.64 14.96
CA ARG A 197 15.89 -16.15 16.13
C ARG A 197 14.53 -16.83 16.17
N LEU A 198 14.11 -17.21 17.37
CA LEU A 198 12.82 -17.83 17.66
C LEU A 198 12.15 -16.96 18.73
N VAL A 199 10.87 -16.66 18.54
CA VAL A 199 10.02 -16.03 19.55
C VAL A 199 8.77 -16.85 19.71
N GLU A 200 8.55 -17.36 20.92
CA GLU A 200 7.34 -18.09 21.28
C GLU A 200 6.35 -17.13 21.94
N PHE A 201 5.06 -17.33 21.66
CA PHE A 201 3.97 -16.54 22.21
C PHE A 201 2.67 -17.34 22.20
N ASP A 202 1.77 -17.04 23.13
CA ASP A 202 0.48 -17.72 23.25
C ASP A 202 -0.67 -16.83 22.79
N VAL A 203 -1.73 -17.45 22.25
CA VAL A 203 -3.01 -16.77 22.01
C VAL A 203 -4.17 -17.58 22.60
N PRO A 204 -5.12 -16.94 23.30
CA PRO A 204 -6.27 -17.66 23.87
C PRO A 204 -7.14 -18.34 22.81
N ARG A 205 -7.33 -17.70 21.64
CA ARG A 205 -8.10 -18.25 20.52
C ARG A 205 -7.29 -18.19 19.23
N GLY A 206 -7.35 -19.26 18.42
CA GLY A 206 -6.71 -19.29 17.11
C GLY A 206 -7.49 -18.48 16.07
N GLY A 207 -6.81 -18.01 15.03
CA GLY A 207 -7.46 -17.23 13.97
C GLY A 207 -6.49 -16.50 13.04
N LYS A 208 -6.99 -15.47 12.37
CA LYS A 208 -6.21 -14.67 11.41
C LYS A 208 -5.59 -13.47 12.13
N ALA A 209 -4.33 -13.18 11.83
CA ALA A 209 -3.62 -12.00 12.29
C ALA A 209 -2.76 -11.44 11.15
N VAL A 210 -2.09 -10.31 11.38
CA VAL A 210 -1.18 -9.67 10.43
C VAL A 210 0.20 -9.58 11.05
N LEU A 211 1.17 -10.26 10.44
CA LEU A 211 2.58 -10.07 10.77
C LEU A 211 3.09 -8.83 10.05
N ARG A 212 3.54 -7.84 10.82
CA ARG A 212 4.21 -6.65 10.29
C ARG A 212 5.70 -6.72 10.61
N LEU A 213 6.49 -6.60 9.55
CA LEU A 213 7.95 -6.58 9.59
C LEU A 213 8.43 -5.22 9.13
N VAL A 214 9.30 -4.57 9.90
CA VAL A 214 9.91 -3.29 9.52
C VAL A 214 11.43 -3.44 9.51
N ASN A 215 12.00 -3.52 8.31
CA ASN A 215 13.42 -3.65 8.07
C ASN A 215 14.11 -2.31 8.30
N GLY A 216 15.08 -2.27 9.21
CA GLY A 216 15.65 -1.07 9.84
C GLY A 216 14.92 -0.64 11.12
N ALA A 217 13.98 -1.45 11.64
CA ALA A 217 13.19 -1.24 12.86
C ALA A 217 12.33 0.04 12.93
N ARG A 218 12.34 0.88 11.89
CA ARG A 218 11.49 2.07 11.73
C ARG A 218 11.02 2.23 10.29
N VAL A 219 9.81 2.76 10.13
CA VAL A 219 9.28 3.07 8.79
C VAL A 219 10.14 4.18 8.17
N GLY A 220 10.52 4.03 6.91
CA GLY A 220 11.42 4.94 6.21
C GLY A 220 12.91 4.79 6.56
N ALA A 221 13.32 3.73 7.27
CA ALA A 221 14.74 3.53 7.61
C ALA A 221 15.64 3.57 6.35
N PRO A 222 16.82 4.21 6.39
CA PRO A 222 17.74 4.24 5.27
C PRO A 222 18.26 2.84 4.95
N VAL A 223 18.67 2.60 3.70
CA VAL A 223 19.12 1.28 3.22
C VAL A 223 20.32 0.73 4.02
N GLY A 224 21.13 1.59 4.63
CA GLY A 224 22.25 1.21 5.51
C GLY A 224 21.82 0.46 6.78
N ASP A 225 20.68 0.84 7.36
CA ASP A 225 20.15 0.30 8.63
C ASP A 225 19.41 -1.03 8.41
N ARG A 226 19.11 -1.37 7.16
CA ARG A 226 18.29 -2.53 6.76
C ARG A 226 19.12 -3.80 6.63
N LEU A 227 18.59 -4.90 7.13
CA LEU A 227 19.12 -6.25 6.92
C LEU A 227 19.19 -6.57 5.44
N SER A 228 20.20 -7.37 5.08
CA SER A 228 20.36 -7.82 3.70
C SER A 228 19.31 -8.86 3.32
N SER A 229 19.07 -9.85 4.19
CA SER A 229 18.00 -10.83 4.02
C SER A 229 17.62 -11.54 5.33
N ALA A 230 16.36 -11.96 5.47
CA ALA A 230 15.91 -12.91 6.48
C ALA A 230 14.76 -13.75 5.94
N LYS A 231 14.75 -15.06 6.18
CA LYS A 231 13.59 -15.93 5.91
C LYS A 231 12.68 -15.91 7.14
N VAL A 232 11.38 -15.77 6.93
CA VAL A 232 10.41 -15.62 8.01
C VAL A 232 9.38 -16.74 7.95
N ALA A 233 9.14 -17.38 9.09
CA ALA A 233 8.11 -18.39 9.26
C ALA A 233 7.31 -18.15 10.54
N VAL A 234 6.04 -18.54 10.53
CA VAL A 234 5.17 -18.57 11.71
C VAL A 234 4.61 -19.98 11.80
N ASN A 235 4.76 -20.64 12.95
CA ASN A 235 4.32 -22.03 13.16
C ASN A 235 4.86 -22.99 12.09
N ALA A 236 6.15 -22.90 11.79
CA ALA A 236 6.84 -23.62 10.70
C ALA A 236 6.35 -23.31 9.26
N GLN A 237 5.27 -22.56 9.09
CA GLN A 237 4.81 -22.13 7.77
C GLN A 237 5.66 -20.96 7.30
N ARG A 238 6.35 -21.14 6.16
CA ARG A 238 7.15 -20.07 5.56
C ARG A 238 6.23 -18.98 5.03
N ILE A 239 6.39 -17.77 5.57
CA ILE A 239 5.56 -16.61 5.27
C ILE A 239 6.21 -15.74 4.20
N GLY A 240 7.54 -15.59 4.22
CA GLY A 240 8.22 -14.75 3.23
C GLY A 240 9.72 -14.62 3.42
N ILE A 241 10.30 -13.69 2.66
CA ILE A 241 11.69 -13.27 2.78
C ILE A 241 11.72 -11.75 2.89
N VAL A 242 12.28 -11.23 3.98
CA VAL A 242 12.63 -9.81 4.07
C VAL A 242 13.97 -9.61 3.37
N ASN A 243 14.08 -8.57 2.55
CA ASN A 243 15.31 -8.21 1.86
C ASN A 243 15.60 -6.72 2.05
N LYS A 244 16.79 -6.30 1.62
CA LYS A 244 17.28 -4.93 1.83
C LYS A 244 16.43 -3.84 1.16
N SER A 245 15.76 -4.13 0.05
CA SER A 245 14.98 -3.13 -0.69
C SER A 245 13.63 -2.84 -0.03
N ILE A 246 13.08 -3.79 0.73
CA ILE A 246 11.77 -3.65 1.37
C ILE A 246 11.95 -3.11 2.79
N ASN A 247 11.30 -1.98 3.11
CA ASN A 247 11.30 -1.42 4.46
C ASN A 247 10.14 -1.95 5.31
N VAL A 248 8.92 -2.04 4.78
CA VAL A 248 7.75 -2.57 5.50
C VAL A 248 7.18 -3.74 4.73
N THR A 249 6.82 -4.80 5.45
CA THR A 249 6.08 -5.93 4.90
C THR A 249 4.96 -6.27 5.87
N GLU A 250 3.73 -6.36 5.37
CA GLU A 250 2.57 -6.78 6.14
C GLU A 250 2.04 -8.06 5.47
N ILE A 251 1.93 -9.14 6.26
CA ILE A 251 1.61 -10.46 5.72
C ILE A 251 0.53 -11.10 6.59
N PRO A 252 -0.60 -11.56 6.03
CA PRO A 252 -1.60 -12.28 6.79
C PRO A 252 -1.02 -13.62 7.26
N VAL A 253 -1.23 -13.95 8.53
CA VAL A 253 -0.80 -15.19 9.16
C VAL A 253 -1.98 -15.86 9.86
N ARG A 254 -1.89 -17.18 10.05
CA ARG A 254 -2.82 -17.95 10.88
C ARG A 254 -2.13 -18.37 12.16
N LEU A 255 -2.79 -18.15 13.28
CA LEU A 255 -2.33 -18.51 14.62
C LEU A 255 -3.19 -19.65 15.16
N ASN A 256 -2.56 -20.56 15.89
CA ASN A 256 -3.22 -21.67 16.59
C ASN A 256 -3.65 -21.19 17.98
N ALA A 257 -4.72 -21.75 18.55
CA ALA A 257 -4.99 -21.54 19.97
C ALA A 257 -3.85 -22.14 20.81
N GLY A 258 -3.44 -21.43 21.87
CA GLY A 258 -2.26 -21.76 22.67
C GLY A 258 -0.96 -21.30 22.01
N GLY A 259 0.04 -22.19 22.01
CA GLY A 259 1.42 -21.87 21.62
C GLY A 259 1.61 -21.61 20.13
N ASN A 260 2.28 -20.51 19.84
CA ASN A 260 2.71 -20.10 18.51
C ASN A 260 4.19 -19.72 18.53
N ARG A 261 4.83 -19.75 17.36
CA ARG A 261 6.23 -19.36 17.22
C ARG A 261 6.49 -18.56 15.95
N LEU A 262 7.22 -17.46 16.09
CA LEU A 262 7.79 -16.67 15.01
C LEU A 262 9.27 -17.03 14.86
N GLU A 263 9.66 -17.44 13.66
CA GLU A 263 11.01 -17.87 13.32
C GLU A 263 11.61 -16.95 12.27
N LEU A 264 12.80 -16.42 12.57
CA LEU A 264 13.67 -15.75 11.60
C LEU A 264 14.88 -16.66 11.37
N THR A 265 15.06 -17.12 10.14
CA THR A 265 16.17 -18.00 9.77
C THR A 265 17.01 -17.39 8.65
N ALA A 266 18.27 -17.82 8.57
CA ALA A 266 19.23 -17.33 7.57
C ALA A 266 19.31 -15.80 7.54
N VAL A 267 19.30 -15.17 8.71
CA VAL A 267 19.39 -13.72 8.87
C VAL A 267 20.79 -13.27 8.47
N LYS A 268 20.90 -12.49 7.40
CA LYS A 268 22.13 -11.89 6.90
C LYS A 268 22.08 -10.39 7.12
N ALA A 269 22.91 -9.90 8.01
CA ALA A 269 22.94 -8.50 8.41
C ALA A 269 24.32 -8.11 8.93
N ARG A 270 24.65 -6.82 8.84
CA ARG A 270 25.85 -6.23 9.47
C ARG A 270 25.53 -5.81 10.91
N PRO A 271 26.54 -5.69 11.79
CA PRO A 271 26.35 -5.13 13.12
C PRO A 271 25.58 -3.81 13.09
N GLY A 272 24.61 -3.65 13.97
CA GLY A 272 23.76 -2.45 14.08
C GLY A 272 22.55 -2.40 13.13
N GLN A 273 22.43 -3.34 12.19
CA GLN A 273 21.21 -3.48 11.38
C GLN A 273 20.11 -4.17 12.18
N ARG A 274 18.86 -3.71 12.01
CA ARG A 274 17.75 -4.09 12.89
C ARG A 274 16.48 -4.43 12.13
N LEU A 275 15.73 -5.42 12.60
CA LEU A 275 14.40 -5.77 12.09
C LEU A 275 13.43 -5.64 13.26
N SER A 276 12.32 -4.95 13.10
CA SER A 276 11.22 -5.11 14.05
C SER A 276 10.16 -6.03 13.48
N ALA A 277 9.60 -6.89 14.33
CA ALA A 277 8.41 -7.67 14.03
C ALA A 277 7.35 -7.41 15.09
N ARG A 278 6.10 -7.33 14.65
CA ARG A 278 4.93 -7.37 15.53
C ARG A 278 3.83 -8.16 14.83
N ILE A 279 2.94 -8.77 15.61
CA ILE A 279 1.76 -9.44 15.07
C ILE A 279 0.56 -8.73 15.65
N ASP A 280 -0.22 -8.14 14.75
CA ASP A 280 -1.42 -7.40 15.08
C ASP A 280 -2.64 -8.29 14.79
N THR A 281 -3.65 -8.26 15.65
CA THR A 281 -4.96 -8.85 15.37
C THR A 281 -6.01 -7.77 15.29
N CYS A 282 -7.03 -8.04 14.52
CA CYS A 282 -8.21 -7.23 14.46
C CYS A 282 -9.17 -7.61 15.59
N ALA A 283 -9.98 -6.65 16.04
CA ALA A 283 -11.09 -6.94 16.92
C ALA A 283 -12.04 -7.95 16.27
N ASP A 284 -12.43 -8.98 17.01
CA ASP A 284 -13.38 -10.02 16.56
C ASP A 284 -14.55 -10.22 17.53
N THR A 285 -14.39 -9.84 18.80
CA THR A 285 -15.37 -10.08 19.85
C THR A 285 -15.53 -8.82 20.71
N LEU A 286 -16.77 -8.37 20.91
CA LEU A 286 -17.14 -7.39 21.92
C LEU A 286 -17.99 -8.10 22.97
N GLU A 287 -17.46 -8.24 24.18
CA GLU A 287 -18.17 -8.86 25.29
C GLU A 287 -18.70 -7.79 26.21
N LEU A 288 -20.01 -7.82 26.48
CA LEU A 288 -20.67 -6.96 27.45
C LEU A 288 -20.91 -7.77 28.72
N GLN A 289 -20.31 -7.37 29.84
CA GLN A 289 -20.58 -8.03 31.11
C GLN A 289 -22.03 -7.75 31.53
N PRO A 290 -22.78 -8.79 31.95
CA PRO A 290 -24.16 -8.60 32.40
C PRO A 290 -24.20 -7.77 33.67
N VAL A 291 -25.12 -6.82 33.73
CA VAL A 291 -25.43 -6.10 34.95
C VAL A 291 -26.37 -6.94 35.78
N LEU A 292 -25.97 -7.25 37.01
CA LEU A 292 -26.84 -7.89 37.98
C LEU A 292 -27.83 -6.85 38.53
N ASP A 293 -29.11 -7.20 38.50
CA ASP A 293 -30.24 -6.43 39.04
C ASP A 293 -30.64 -5.16 38.24
N THR A 294 -31.34 -5.37 37.12
CA THR A 294 -31.88 -4.30 36.26
C THR A 294 -33.17 -3.67 36.78
N GLN A 295 -33.68 -4.11 37.94
CA GLN A 295 -34.97 -3.64 38.49
C GLN A 295 -34.81 -2.57 39.57
N VAL A 296 -33.59 -2.26 39.99
CA VAL A 296 -33.33 -1.20 40.98
C VAL A 296 -33.45 0.17 40.33
N VAL A 297 -34.52 0.89 40.69
CA VAL A 297 -34.73 2.28 40.28
C VAL A 297 -33.96 3.22 41.21
N GLY A 298 -33.19 4.15 40.65
CA GLY A 298 -32.51 5.22 41.40
C GLY A 298 -31.05 4.96 41.77
N ALA A 299 -30.49 3.79 41.42
CA ALA A 299 -29.06 3.51 41.57
C ALA A 299 -28.36 3.51 40.20
N ALA A 300 -27.11 4.00 40.15
CA ALA A 300 -26.28 3.90 38.95
C ALA A 300 -25.81 2.46 38.78
N LEU A 301 -25.96 1.92 37.56
CA LEU A 301 -25.48 0.60 37.18
C LEU A 301 -24.21 0.73 36.36
N THR A 302 -23.21 -0.10 36.67
CA THR A 302 -21.94 -0.12 35.93
C THR A 302 -21.96 -1.26 34.93
N VAL A 303 -21.73 -0.93 33.66
CA VAL A 303 -21.54 -1.89 32.57
C VAL A 303 -20.08 -1.88 32.16
N GLN A 304 -19.48 -3.05 32.00
CA GLN A 304 -18.14 -3.19 31.43
C GLN A 304 -18.22 -3.88 30.07
N ALA A 305 -17.59 -3.29 29.05
CA ALA A 305 -17.39 -3.94 27.76
C ALA A 305 -15.91 -4.22 27.54
N THR A 306 -15.60 -5.41 27.02
CA THR A 306 -14.26 -5.82 26.65
C THR A 306 -14.24 -6.10 25.16
N LEU A 307 -13.50 -5.27 24.40
CA LEU A 307 -13.18 -5.57 23.02
C LEU A 307 -11.94 -6.46 22.97
N SER A 308 -12.01 -7.56 22.24
CA SER A 308 -10.89 -8.49 22.08
C SER A 308 -10.70 -8.91 20.63
N GLY A 309 -9.48 -9.35 20.32
CA GLY A 309 -9.13 -10.03 19.09
C GLY A 309 -8.33 -11.27 19.43
N LEU A 310 -8.71 -12.44 18.90
CA LEU A 310 -8.11 -13.74 19.26
C LEU A 310 -8.12 -14.02 20.77
N GLY A 311 -9.09 -13.44 21.48
CA GLY A 311 -9.24 -13.52 22.93
C GLY A 311 -8.25 -12.66 23.74
N LEU A 312 -7.42 -11.83 23.08
CA LEU A 312 -6.59 -10.83 23.75
C LEU A 312 -7.32 -9.48 23.77
N PRO A 313 -7.29 -8.73 24.89
CA PRO A 313 -7.95 -7.43 24.97
C PRO A 313 -7.29 -6.41 24.03
N ILE A 314 -8.12 -5.61 23.38
CA ILE A 314 -7.68 -4.49 22.55
C ILE A 314 -7.86 -3.22 23.37
N ALA A 315 -6.76 -2.80 23.99
CA ALA A 315 -6.72 -1.56 24.76
C ALA A 315 -7.00 -0.34 23.87
N ASP A 316 -7.54 0.71 24.49
CA ASP A 316 -7.75 2.05 23.89
C ASP A 316 -8.65 2.09 22.64
N ALA A 317 -9.37 1.01 22.36
CA ALA A 317 -10.36 0.98 21.30
C ALA A 317 -11.56 1.88 21.69
N PRO A 318 -12.03 2.77 20.80
CA PRO A 318 -13.22 3.55 21.06
C PRO A 318 -14.44 2.63 21.12
N ILE A 319 -15.11 2.59 22.27
CA ILE A 319 -16.36 1.87 22.48
C ILE A 319 -17.45 2.91 22.80
N ALA A 320 -18.56 2.82 22.08
CA ALA A 320 -19.74 3.64 22.34
C ALA A 320 -20.86 2.77 22.92
N PHE A 321 -21.51 3.26 23.96
CA PHE A 321 -22.66 2.62 24.56
C PHE A 321 -23.92 3.41 24.18
N SER A 322 -25.00 2.68 23.94
CA SER A 322 -26.33 3.26 23.79
C SER A 322 -27.32 2.38 24.54
N ILE A 323 -28.31 2.99 25.17
CA ILE A 323 -29.40 2.31 25.83
C ILE A 323 -30.67 2.53 25.03
N SER A 324 -31.49 1.48 24.94
CA SER A 324 -32.87 1.60 24.46
C SER A 324 -33.79 1.29 25.64
N GLY A 325 -34.68 2.21 26.00
CA GLY A 325 -35.56 2.08 27.17
C GLY A 325 -35.38 3.21 28.19
N LEU A 326 -35.75 2.93 29.45
CA LEU A 326 -35.64 3.87 30.55
C LEU A 326 -34.19 3.95 31.06
N GLY A 327 -33.72 5.16 31.35
CA GLY A 327 -32.38 5.43 31.87
C GLY A 327 -31.49 6.17 30.87
N ASP A 328 -30.33 6.62 31.36
CA ASP A 328 -29.34 7.38 30.60
C ASP A 328 -27.96 6.73 30.74
N VAL A 329 -27.12 6.89 29.71
CA VAL A 329 -25.73 6.45 29.74
C VAL A 329 -24.86 7.63 30.19
N PHE A 330 -24.22 7.48 31.35
CA PHE A 330 -23.24 8.43 31.84
C PHE A 330 -21.85 7.85 31.66
N THR A 331 -20.99 8.51 30.88
CA THR A 331 -19.56 8.17 30.85
C THR A 331 -18.92 8.66 32.14
N PRO A 332 -18.21 7.82 32.90
CA PRO A 332 -17.49 8.30 34.07
C PRO A 332 -16.49 9.38 33.63
N PRO A 333 -16.28 10.43 34.45
CA PRO A 333 -15.28 11.45 34.13
C PRO A 333 -13.94 10.76 33.94
N VAL A 334 -13.24 11.09 32.86
CA VAL A 334 -11.89 10.58 32.60
C VAL A 334 -11.01 11.06 33.76
N SER A 335 -10.56 10.14 34.60
CA SER A 335 -9.59 10.42 35.66
C SER A 335 -8.34 11.00 35.02
N THR A 336 -8.03 12.26 35.32
CA THR A 336 -6.79 12.93 34.88
C THR A 336 -5.59 12.63 35.79
N ASP A 337 -5.73 11.74 36.77
CA ASP A 337 -4.62 11.40 37.66
C ASP A 337 -3.74 10.31 37.03
N ALA A 338 -2.58 10.75 36.54
CA ALA A 338 -1.41 9.95 36.15
C ALA A 338 -0.22 10.29 37.06
#